data_AF-A0A7L3EW17-F1
#
_entry.id   AF-A0A7L3EW17-F1
#
_cell.length_a   1.000
_cell.length_b   1.000
_cell.length_c   1.000
_cell.angle_alpha   90.00
_cell.angle_beta   90.00
_cell.angle_gamma   90.00
#
_symmetry.space_group_name_H-M   'P 1'
#
loop_
_entity.id
_entity.type
_entity.pdbx_description
1 polymer ?
#
loop_
_entity_poly.entity_id
_entity_poly.type
_entity_poly.pdbx_seq_one_letter_code
_entity_poly.pdbx_strand_id
1 'polypeptide(L)' 'MSRGFRTAPLGTLSIPGPLYSVRVLRVGFNSPEPGGRSRADGSVTLVWGGPLTVLVDTGGPWLRPLLPQLLQEQVRKP' A
#
# COMPACT_ATOMS: atom_id res chain seq x y z
N MET A 1 -3.48 -5.11 -35.21
CA MET A 1 -3.20 -4.03 -34.26
C MET A 1 -3.36 -4.60 -32.85
N SER A 2 -2.29 -4.74 -32.07
CA SER A 2 -2.42 -5.13 -30.66
C SER A 2 -3.17 -4.02 -29.93
N ARG A 3 -4.25 -4.35 -29.22
CA ARG A 3 -4.93 -3.41 -28.34
C ARG A 3 -3.95 -3.07 -27.21
N GLY A 4 -3.32 -1.91 -27.28
CA GLY A 4 -2.44 -1.44 -26.21
C GLY A 4 -3.24 -1.18 -24.93
N PHE A 5 -2.65 -1.50 -23.79
CA PHE A 5 -3.20 -1.09 -22.49
C PHE A 5 -2.87 0.38 -22.24
N ARG A 6 -3.83 1.12 -21.70
CA ARG A 6 -3.60 2.46 -21.15
C ARG A 6 -3.74 2.38 -19.63
N THR A 7 -2.87 3.09 -18.93
CA THR A 7 -2.89 3.19 -17.47
C THR A 7 -3.08 4.65 -17.06
N ALA A 8 -3.65 4.83 -15.88
CA ALA A 8 -3.75 6.11 -15.20
C ALA A 8 -3.60 5.88 -13.69
N PRO A 9 -3.15 6.88 -12.91
CA PRO A 9 -3.20 6.79 -11.46
C PRO A 9 -4.65 6.53 -10.98
N LEU A 10 -4.80 5.62 -10.02
CA LEU A 10 -6.13 5.17 -9.59
C LEU A 10 -6.94 6.24 -8.82
N GLY A 11 -6.27 7.26 -8.25
CA GLY A 11 -6.91 8.36 -7.51
C GLY A 11 -7.47 7.98 -6.12
N THR A 12 -7.45 6.70 -5.76
CA THR A 12 -7.83 6.18 -4.45
C THR A 12 -6.81 5.15 -3.95
N LEU A 13 -6.70 5.04 -2.62
CA LEU A 13 -5.91 4.00 -1.94
C LEU A 13 -6.79 2.89 -1.36
N SER A 14 -8.11 2.94 -1.58
CA SER A 14 -9.05 1.94 -1.08
C SER A 14 -9.88 1.42 -2.24
N ILE A 15 -9.92 0.10 -2.36
CA ILE A 15 -10.75 -0.63 -3.33
C ILE A 15 -11.71 -1.50 -2.51
N PRO A 16 -12.98 -1.11 -2.38
CA PRO A 16 -13.97 -1.95 -1.72
C PRO A 16 -14.29 -3.15 -2.60
N GLY A 17 -14.57 -4.29 -1.97
CA GLY A 17 -15.07 -5.47 -2.66
C GLY A 17 -15.93 -6.33 -1.74
N PRO A 18 -16.82 -7.15 -2.31
CA PRO A 18 -17.85 -7.88 -1.56
C PRO A 18 -17.28 -9.05 -0.73
N LEU A 19 -16.13 -9.60 -1.14
CA LEU A 19 -15.43 -10.67 -0.42
C LEU A 19 -14.13 -10.17 0.20
N TYR A 20 -13.41 -9.33 -0.53
CA TYR A 20 -12.17 -8.73 -0.07
C TYR A 20 -12.18 -7.25 -0.42
N SER A 21 -11.81 -6.45 0.55
CA SER A 21 -11.45 -5.05 0.35
C SER A 21 -9.93 -4.89 0.47
N VAL A 22 -9.39 -3.96 -0.31
CA VAL A 22 -7.96 -3.69 -0.39
C VAL A 22 -7.69 -2.24 -0.03
N ARG A 23 -6.64 -2.00 0.75
CA ARG A 23 -6.17 -0.65 1.08
C ARG A 23 -4.68 -0.59 1.07
N VAL A 24 -4.14 0.36 0.33
CA VAL A 24 -2.74 0.74 0.42
C VAL A 24 -2.58 1.61 1.68
N LEU A 25 -1.95 1.05 2.72
CA LEU A 25 -1.62 1.74 3.97
C LEU A 25 -0.48 2.74 3.77
N ARG A 26 0.47 2.39 2.89
CA ARG A 26 1.58 3.24 2.51
C ARG A 26 1.88 3.04 1.02
N VAL A 27 1.93 4.13 0.26
CA VAL A 27 2.36 4.11 -1.14
C VAL A 27 3.89 4.08 -1.16
N GLY A 28 4.46 3.08 -1.82
CA GLY A 28 5.89 2.97 -2.04
C GLY A 28 6.41 4.09 -2.94
N PHE A 29 7.70 4.38 -2.81
CA PHE A 29 8.34 5.42 -3.59
C PHE A 29 9.80 5.04 -3.84
N ASN A 30 10.38 5.68 -4.86
CA ASN A 30 11.81 5.69 -5.10
C ASN A 30 12.17 7.09 -5.61
N SER A 31 13.02 7.77 -4.86
CA SER A 31 13.52 9.10 -5.18
C SER A 31 15.05 9.04 -5.29
N PRO A 32 15.63 9.31 -6.47
CA PRO A 32 17.08 9.36 -6.62
C PRO A 32 17.65 10.55 -5.83
N GLU A 33 18.83 10.34 -5.24
CA GLU A 33 19.59 11.34 -4.50
C GLU A 33 20.95 11.59 -5.17
N PRO A 34 21.61 12.75 -4.92
CA PRO A 34 22.96 12.99 -5.40
C PRO A 34 23.95 11.90 -5.00
N GLY A 35 24.88 11.58 -5.91
CA GLY A 35 25.89 10.54 -5.69
C GLY A 35 25.40 9.12 -5.95
N GLY A 36 24.33 8.94 -6.74
CA GLY A 36 23.87 7.61 -7.18
C GLY A 36 23.12 6.81 -6.12
N ARG A 37 22.80 7.44 -4.98
CA ARG A 37 21.96 6.84 -3.93
C ARG A 37 20.49 7.03 -4.28
N SER A 38 19.62 6.31 -3.58
CA SER A 38 18.17 6.49 -3.69
C SER A 38 17.54 6.30 -2.32
N ARG A 39 16.57 7.17 -2.01
CA ARG A 39 15.65 6.95 -0.90
C ARG A 39 14.44 6.22 -1.44
N ALA A 40 14.16 5.05 -0.88
CA ALA A 40 13.04 4.24 -1.31
C ALA A 40 12.36 3.54 -0.13
N ASP A 41 11.09 3.19 -0.32
CA ASP A 41 10.36 2.27 0.55
C ASP A 41 9.31 1.50 -0.25
N GLY A 42 8.97 0.31 0.24
CA GLY A 42 7.94 -0.54 -0.34
C GLY A 42 6.53 -0.06 -0.02
N SER A 43 5.58 -0.34 -0.91
CA SER A 43 4.16 -0.19 -0.56
C SER A 43 3.79 -1.17 0.54
N VAL A 44 2.84 -0.79 1.39
CA VAL A 44 2.25 -1.69 2.40
C VAL A 44 0.76 -1.73 2.18
N THR A 45 0.19 -2.94 2.06
CA THR A 45 -1.21 -3.13 1.68
C THR A 45 -1.94 -4.04 2.65
N LEU A 46 -3.13 -3.62 3.07
CA LEU A 46 -4.06 -4.42 3.87
C LEU A 46 -5.13 -5.03 2.97
N VAL A 47 -5.38 -6.33 3.15
CA VAL A 47 -6.50 -7.05 2.54
C VAL A 47 -7.38 -7.61 3.67
N TRP A 48 -8.67 -7.33 3.64
CA TRP A 48 -9.62 -7.75 4.69
C TRP A 48 -11.01 -8.07 4.11
N GLY A 49 -11.92 -8.55 4.95
CA GLY A 49 -13.30 -8.91 4.60
C GLY A 49 -13.53 -10.42 4.47
N GLY A 50 -12.48 -11.18 4.18
CA GLY A 50 -12.52 -12.64 4.15
C GLY A 50 -12.19 -13.30 5.50
N PRO A 51 -11.93 -14.62 5.52
CA PRO A 51 -11.64 -15.36 6.76
C PRO A 51 -10.32 -14.96 7.43
N LEU A 52 -9.43 -14.28 6.70
CA LEU A 52 -8.14 -13.80 7.18
C LEU A 52 -7.98 -12.33 6.80
N THR A 53 -7.46 -11.55 7.74
CA THR A 53 -6.92 -10.22 7.47
C THR A 53 -5.43 -10.37 7.16
N VAL A 54 -5.00 -9.89 6.01
CA VAL A 54 -3.65 -10.12 5.47
C VAL A 54 -2.96 -8.78 5.27
N LEU A 55 -1.74 -8.68 5.80
CA LEU A 55 -0.81 -7.61 5.50
C LEU A 55 0.14 -8.09 4.40
N VAL A 56 0.16 -7.38 3.28
CA VAL A 56 1.08 -7.62 2.15
C VAL A 56 2.19 -6.58 2.23
N ASP A 57 3.43 -7.08 2.33
CA ASP A 57 4.64 -6.32 2.63
C ASP A 57 4.58 -5.53 3.96
N THR A 58 5.73 -5.01 4.39
CA THR A 58 5.85 -4.28 5.68
C THR A 58 6.67 -3.00 5.57
N GLY A 59 7.14 -2.65 4.37
CA GLY A 59 8.16 -1.62 4.17
C GLY A 59 9.48 -1.96 4.85
N GLY A 60 10.39 -1.00 4.89
CA GLY A 60 11.69 -1.15 5.55
C GLY A 60 11.63 -1.07 7.08
N PRO A 61 12.73 -1.44 7.78
CA PRO A 61 12.79 -1.43 9.24
C PRO A 61 12.45 -0.09 9.91
N TRP A 62 12.67 1.03 9.21
CA TRP A 62 12.34 2.38 9.66
C TRP A 62 10.83 2.61 9.81
N LEU A 63 9.96 1.80 9.18
CA LEU A 63 8.51 1.91 9.29
C LEU A 63 7.95 1.21 10.55
N ARG A 64 8.77 0.41 11.24
CA ARG A 64 8.38 -0.38 12.43
C ARG A 64 7.55 0.40 13.48
N PRO A 65 7.89 1.64 13.89
CA PRO A 65 7.08 2.36 14.88
C PRO A 65 5.74 2.88 14.31
N LEU A 66 5.66 3.11 12.99
CA LEU A 66 4.49 3.71 12.34
C LEU A 66 3.47 2.66 11.87
N LEU A 67 3.93 1.48 11.48
CA LEU A 67 3.07 0.42 10.93
C LEU A 67 1.89 0.03 11.86
N PRO A 68 2.08 -0.14 13.19
CA PRO A 68 0.96 -0.40 14.10
C PRO A 68 -0.08 0.73 14.14
N GLN A 69 0.36 1.99 14.00
CA GLN A 69 -0.54 3.15 13.98
C GLN A 69 -1.41 3.15 12.71
N LEU A 70 -0.79 2.89 11.55
CA LEU A 70 -1.50 2.76 10.27
C LEU A 70 -2.56 1.66 10.28
N LEU A 71 -2.28 0.55 10.98
CA LEU A 71 -3.23 -0.55 11.18
C LEU A 71 -4.37 -0.16 12.12
N GLN A 72 -4.07 0.51 13.24
CA GLN A 72 -5.10 0.97 14.20
C GLN A 72 -6.09 1.94 13.57
N GLU A 73 -5.63 2.83 12.68
CA GLU A 73 -6.51 3.75 11.94
C GLU A 73 -7.52 3.02 11.04
N GLN A 74 -7.25 1.78 10.62
CA GLN A 74 -8.22 1.00 9.85
C GLN A 74 -9.29 0.36 10.72
N VAL A 75 -8.94 -0.04 11.94
CA VAL A 75 -9.89 -0.62 12.90
C VAL A 75 -10.85 0.45 13.46
N ARG A 76 -10.42 1.72 13.47
CA ARG A 76 -11.21 2.85 14.01
C ARG A 76 -12.17 3.50 13.02
N LYS A 77 -12.27 3.02 11.77
CA LYS A 77 -13.27 3.51 10.83
C LYS A 77 -14.61 2.79 11.11
N PRO A 78 -15.69 3.53 11.42
CA PRO A 78 -16.99 2.97 11.76
C PRO A 78 -17.60 2.16 10.60
#